data_AF-A0A845XJA8-F1
#
_entry.id   AF-A0A845XJA8-F1
#
_cell.length_a   1.000
_cell.length_b   1.000
_cell.length_c   1.000
_cell.angle_alpha   90.00
_cell.angle_beta   90.00
_cell.angle_gamma   90.00
#
_symmetry.space_group_name_H-M   'P 1'
#
loop_
_entity.id
_entity.type
_entity.pdbx_description
1 polymer ?
#
loop_
_entity_poly.entity_id
_entity_poly.type
_entity_poly.pdbx_seq_one_letter_code
_entity_poly.pdbx_strand_id
1 'polypeptide(L)' 'MSSPEFNSLSEFFQGLSEQDLAQRLGVAPATLQELRDQPDFKQWSQDKDPESVSWRYQKDKQRYIANLSFG' A
#
# COMPACT_ATOMS: atom_id res chain seq x y z
N MET A 1 1.32 -1.65 -27.17
CA MET A 1 0.54 -2.37 -26.16
C MET A 1 1.32 -2.24 -24.87
N SER A 2 0.95 -1.30 -24.00
CA SER A 2 1.66 -1.09 -22.74
C SER A 2 1.26 -2.20 -21.79
N SER A 3 2.23 -3.06 -21.44
CA SER A 3 2.03 -4.12 -20.46
C SER A 3 1.54 -3.51 -19.13
N PRO A 4 0.49 -4.05 -18.50
CA PRO A 4 -0.02 -3.54 -17.23
C PRO A 4 1.00 -3.68 -16.08
N GLU A 5 1.97 -4.58 -16.20
CA GLU A 5 2.96 -4.87 -15.16
C GLU A 5 3.89 -3.68 -14.85
N PHE A 6 4.19 -2.82 -15.83
CA PHE A 6 5.12 -1.71 -15.63
C PHE A 6 4.51 -0.50 -14.91
N ASN A 7 3.19 -0.31 -14.94
CA ASN A 7 2.55 0.77 -14.18
C ASN A 7 2.51 0.45 -12.67
N SER A 8 2.23 -0.81 -12.33
CA SER A 8 2.12 -1.28 -10.94
C SER A 8 3.38 -0.96 -10.12
N LEU A 9 4.57 -1.13 -10.71
CA LEU A 9 5.83 -0.83 -10.02
C LEU A 9 6.04 0.65 -9.74
N SER A 10 5.72 1.53 -10.70
CA SER A 10 5.85 2.98 -10.52
C SER A 10 4.94 3.51 -9.42
N GLU A 11 3.75 2.91 -9.26
CA GLU A 11 2.80 3.25 -8.21
C GLU A 11 3.31 2.87 -6.82
N PHE A 12 4.05 1.77 -6.67
CA PHE A 12 4.77 1.44 -5.43
C PHE A 12 5.81 2.48 -5.05
N PHE A 13 6.56 3.01 -6.03
CA PHE A 13 7.61 4.01 -5.80
C PHE A 13 7.06 5.42 -5.54
N GLN A 14 5.94 5.79 -6.18
CA GLN A 14 5.31 7.11 -5.99
C GLN A 14 4.39 7.17 -4.77
N GLY A 15 3.98 6.01 -4.27
CA GLY A 15 3.08 5.87 -3.14
C GLY A 15 1.62 5.99 -3.54
N LEU A 16 0.82 5.03 -3.07
CA LEU A 16 -0.61 4.97 -3.33
C LEU A 16 -1.38 5.94 -2.45
N SER A 17 -2.48 6.44 -2.99
CA SER A 17 -3.50 7.10 -2.19
C SER A 17 -4.26 6.08 -1.35
N GLU A 18 -4.95 6.57 -0.31
CA GLU A 18 -5.76 5.73 0.56
C GLU A 18 -6.79 4.89 -0.21
N GLN A 19 -7.43 5.46 -1.22
CA GLN A 19 -8.43 4.75 -2.02
C GLN A 19 -7.81 3.63 -2.86
N ASP A 20 -6.68 3.90 -3.51
CA ASP A 20 -5.94 2.89 -4.29
C ASP A 20 -5.48 1.74 -3.41
N LEU A 21 -4.86 2.06 -2.25
CA LEU A 21 -4.42 1.01 -1.35
C LEU A 21 -5.61 0.23 -0.77
N ALA A 22 -6.69 0.91 -0.40
CA ALA A 22 -7.90 0.25 0.09
C ALA A 22 -8.51 -0.69 -0.95
N GLN A 23 -8.59 -0.26 -2.21
CA GLN A 23 -9.05 -1.08 -3.32
C GLN A 23 -8.14 -2.30 -3.54
N ARG A 24 -6.83 -2.10 -3.47
CA ARG A 24 -5.82 -3.14 -3.63
C ARG A 24 -5.88 -4.20 -2.52
N LEU A 25 -6.04 -3.77 -1.27
CA LEU A 25 -6.19 -4.66 -0.12
C LEU A 25 -7.63 -5.20 0.03
N GLY A 26 -8.57 -4.74 -0.80
CA GLY A 26 -9.98 -5.14 -0.74
C GLY A 26 -10.70 -4.69 0.53
N VAL A 27 -10.30 -3.55 1.11
CA VAL A 27 -10.90 -2.98 2.33
C VAL A 27 -11.55 -1.63 2.06
N ALA A 28 -12.33 -1.14 3.03
CA ALA A 28 -12.81 0.23 2.99
C ALA A 28 -11.70 1.22 3.38
N PRO A 29 -11.67 2.44 2.79
CA PRO A 29 -10.70 3.47 3.17
C PRO A 29 -10.80 3.86 4.65
N ALA A 30 -12.00 3.80 5.24
CA ALA A 30 -12.19 4.02 6.67
C ALA A 30 -11.41 3.00 7.52
N THR A 31 -11.48 1.71 7.18
CA THR A 31 -10.70 0.66 7.86
C THR A 31 -9.21 0.90 7.70
N LEU A 32 -8.77 1.31 6.51
CA LEU A 32 -7.38 1.66 6.26
C LEU A 32 -6.90 2.81 7.17
N GLN A 33 -7.74 3.82 7.39
CA GLN A 33 -7.43 4.94 8.29
C GLN A 33 -7.32 4.54 9.76
N GLU A 34 -8.10 3.58 10.21
CA GLU A 34 -8.00 3.06 11.58
C GLU A 34 -6.76 2.18 11.73
N LEU A 35 -6.45 1.39 10.70
CA LEU A 35 -5.31 0.48 10.72
C LEU A 35 -3.98 1.20 10.51
N ARG A 36 -3.92 2.32 9.77
CA ARG A 36 -2.64 3.01 9.47
C ARG A 36 -1.89 3.50 10.70
N ASP A 37 -2.60 3.74 11.80
CA ASP A 37 -2.01 4.19 13.08
C ASP A 37 -1.63 2.97 13.98
N GLN A 38 -2.01 1.76 13.58
CA GLN A 38 -1.63 0.52 14.28
C GLN A 38 -0.16 0.17 14.02
N PRO A 39 0.58 -0.32 15.03
CA PRO A 39 1.95 -0.77 14.85
C PRO A 39 2.06 -1.97 13.90
N ASP A 40 1.05 -2.83 13.88
CA ASP A 40 0.96 -4.03 13.04
C ASP A 40 0.52 -3.76 11.60
N PHE A 41 0.26 -2.49 11.23
CA PHE A 41 -0.23 -2.14 9.89
C PHE A 41 0.64 -2.70 8.76
N LYS A 42 1.97 -2.69 8.93
CA LYS A 42 2.90 -3.19 7.92
C LYS A 42 2.69 -4.68 7.67
N GLN A 43 2.60 -5.47 8.75
CA GLN A 43 2.40 -6.91 8.69
C GLN A 43 1.01 -7.24 8.13
N TRP A 44 -0.03 -6.53 8.60
CA TRP A 44 -1.40 -6.70 8.15
C TRP A 44 -1.56 -6.36 6.66
N SER A 45 -0.99 -5.25 6.21
CA SER A 45 -1.06 -4.85 4.81
C SER A 45 -0.28 -5.82 3.93
N GLN A 46 0.85 -6.36 4.41
CA GLN A 46 1.59 -7.41 3.72
C GLN A 46 0.79 -8.71 3.58
N ASP A 47 0.09 -9.14 4.62
CA ASP A 47 -0.75 -10.35 4.58
C ASP A 47 -1.95 -10.21 3.62
N LYS A 48 -2.51 -9.00 3.56
CA LYS A 48 -3.64 -8.67 2.68
C LYS A 48 -3.24 -8.41 1.23
N ASP A 49 -2.04 -7.91 1.00
CA ASP A 49 -1.57 -7.55 -0.32
C ASP A 49 -1.25 -8.81 -1.13
N PRO A 50 -1.79 -8.97 -2.36
CA PRO A 50 -1.53 -10.15 -3.18
C PRO A 50 -0.06 -10.31 -3.58
N GLU A 51 0.70 -9.21 -3.61
CA GLU A 51 2.13 -9.21 -3.90
C GLU A 51 2.97 -9.26 -2.61
N SER A 52 2.34 -9.49 -1.44
CA SER A 52 2.99 -9.49 -0.12
C SER A 52 3.84 -8.25 0.12
N VAL A 53 3.29 -7.09 -0.26
CA VAL A 53 3.94 -5.79 -0.08
C VAL A 53 3.57 -5.20 1.28
N SER A 54 4.57 -4.96 2.12
CA SER A 54 4.41 -4.20 3.35
C SER A 54 4.15 -2.73 3.04
N TRP A 55 3.01 -2.18 3.44
CA TRP A 55 2.69 -0.76 3.24
C TRP A 55 2.98 0.07 4.49
N ARG A 56 3.39 1.32 4.29
CA ARG A 56 3.58 2.29 5.36
C ARG A 56 2.91 3.60 5.00
N TYR A 57 2.09 4.11 5.91
CA TYR A 57 1.52 5.45 5.77
C TYR A 57 2.58 6.53 6.03
N GLN A 58 2.74 7.44 5.08
CA GLN A 58 3.62 8.58 5.16
C GLN A 58 2.78 9.84 5.39
N LYS A 59 2.69 10.28 6.67
CA LYS A 59 1.90 11.46 7.08
C LYS A 59 2.29 12.74 6.32
N ASP A 60 3.57 12.90 6.01
CA ASP A 60 4.13 14.05 5.28
C ASP A 60 3.52 14.24 3.88
N LYS A 61 3.30 13.13 3.15
CA LYS A 61 2.74 13.12 1.79
C LYS A 61 1.29 12.67 1.73
N GLN A 62 0.72 12.28 2.87
CA GLN A 62 -0.58 11.61 3.00
C GLN A 62 -0.75 10.44 2.01
N ARG A 63 0.33 9.67 1.80
CA ARG A 63 0.39 8.55 0.87
C ARG A 63 0.92 7.30 1.54
N TYR A 64 0.56 6.15 1.00
CA TYR A 64 1.08 4.86 1.42
C TYR A 64 2.23 4.46 0.52
N ILE A 65 3.42 4.31 1.10
CA ILE A 65 4.60 3.88 0.37
C ILE A 65 4.84 2.40 0.62
N ALA A 66 5.21 1.68 -0.43
CA ALA A 66 5.61 0.30 -0.32
C ALA A 66 6.98 0.22 0.37
N ASN A 67 7.05 -0.51 1.47
CA ASN A 67 8.30 -0.88 2.12
C ASN A 67 8.83 -2.17 1.46
N LEU A 68 9.32 -2.03 0.23
CA LEU A 68 9.99 -3.11 -0.49
C LEU A 68 11.38 -3.30 0.14
N SER A 69 11.48 -4.21 1.10
CA SER A 69 12.77 -4.71 1.55
C SER A 69 13.29 -5.68 0.49
N PHE A 70 14.05 -5.16 -0.48
CA PHE A 70 14.84 -5.99 -1.37
C PHE A 70 15.94 -6.66 -0.51
N GLY A 71 15.78 -7.96 -0.27
CA GLY A 71 16.82 -8.82 0.32
C GLY A 71 17.80 -9.31 -0.74
#